data_AF-A0A7J9JGX0-F1
#
_entry.id   AF-A0A7J9JGX0-F1
#
_cell.length_a   1.000
_cell.length_b   1.000
_cell.length_c   1.000
_cell.angle_alpha   90.00
_cell.angle_beta   90.00
_cell.angle_gamma   90.00
#
_symmetry.space_group_name_H-M   'P 1'
#
loop_
_entity.id
_entity.type
_entity.pdbx_description
1 polymer ?
#
loop_
_entity_poly.entity_id
_entity_poly.type
_entity_poly.pdbx_seq_one_letter_code
_entity_poly.pdbx_strand_id
1 'polypeptide(L)'
;MLCQEDEHAMEVDTATSAPQAPAKHSLPEIEIYCYLLVLMFLIDQKKYNEAKACSSASIARLKNINRRTVDVLAARLYFYYSLCYELTGDLAEIRGNLLSLHRIATLRHDELGQETLLNLLLRNYLHYNLYDQAEKLRSKAPRFEAHSNQQASRKLLHLLSLTSSPVQFCRYLFYLGKIRTIQLEYTDAKECLLQAARKAPIAALGFRVQCNKWAIIVRLLLGEIPERTVFMQKGMEKALRPYFELTNVSLSLSELIL
;
A
#
# COMPACT_ATOMS: atom_id res chain seq x y z
N MET A 1 -75.58 9.86 -52.32
CA MET A 1 -74.98 8.53 -52.59
C MET A 1 -74.25 8.14 -51.30
N LEU A 2 -74.92 7.41 -50.39
CA LEU A 2 -74.88 5.93 -50.23
C LEU A 2 -73.48 5.48 -49.77
N CYS A 3 -73.21 4.74 -48.69
CA CYS A 3 -73.98 3.92 -47.73
C CYS A 3 -73.14 3.75 -46.44
N GLN A 4 -73.78 3.35 -45.32
CA GLN A 4 -73.14 2.82 -44.11
C GLN A 4 -72.77 1.32 -44.25
N GLU A 5 -72.06 0.81 -43.22
CA GLU A 5 -71.68 -0.59 -42.89
C GLU A 5 -70.31 -1.00 -43.50
N ASP A 6 -69.34 -1.60 -42.79
CA ASP A 6 -69.37 -2.53 -41.65
C ASP A 6 -68.05 -2.53 -40.82
N GLU A 7 -68.13 -2.88 -39.53
CA GLU A 7 -67.00 -3.28 -38.68
C GLU A 7 -66.47 -4.67 -39.08
N HIS A 8 -65.14 -4.86 -39.18
CA HIS A 8 -64.48 -6.11 -38.74
C HIS A 8 -62.96 -5.99 -38.58
N ALA A 9 -62.52 -6.43 -37.40
CA ALA A 9 -61.30 -7.19 -37.09
C ALA A 9 -59.93 -6.49 -36.92
N MET A 10 -59.41 -6.71 -35.71
CA MET A 10 -58.07 -6.49 -35.15
C MET A 10 -56.88 -6.77 -36.10
N GLU A 11 -55.82 -5.97 -36.01
CA GLU A 11 -54.59 -6.38 -35.31
C GLU A 11 -53.67 -5.20 -35.03
N VAL A 12 -52.93 -5.35 -33.95
CA VAL A 12 -52.19 -4.35 -33.19
C VAL A 12 -50.73 -4.37 -33.66
N ASP A 13 -50.25 -3.30 -34.30
CA ASP A 13 -48.81 -3.03 -34.36
C ASP A 13 -48.44 -1.98 -33.32
N THR A 14 -48.50 -2.46 -32.07
CA THR A 14 -47.75 -1.91 -30.95
C THR A 14 -46.30 -1.69 -31.35
N ALA A 15 -45.84 -0.46 -31.14
CA ALA A 15 -44.45 -0.06 -31.14
C ALA A 15 -43.56 -1.13 -30.48
N THR A 16 -42.87 -1.93 -31.31
CA THR A 16 -41.74 -2.74 -30.83
C THR A 16 -40.51 -1.85 -30.81
N SER A 17 -40.52 -0.84 -29.93
CA SER A 17 -39.29 -0.45 -29.27
C SER A 17 -38.97 -1.59 -28.31
N ALA A 18 -38.13 -2.51 -28.77
CA ALA A 18 -37.59 -3.56 -27.92
C ALA A 18 -37.17 -2.93 -26.58
N PRO A 19 -37.72 -3.35 -25.44
CA PRO A 19 -37.24 -2.89 -24.16
C PRO A 19 -35.80 -3.39 -24.09
N GLN A 20 -34.84 -2.47 -24.26
CA GLN A 20 -33.48 -2.70 -23.86
C GLN A 20 -33.57 -3.17 -22.41
N ALA A 21 -33.29 -4.45 -22.18
CA ALA A 21 -33.19 -4.99 -20.85
C ALA A 21 -32.33 -4.01 -20.06
N PRO A 22 -32.78 -3.52 -18.89
CA PRO A 22 -32.00 -2.55 -18.13
C PRO A 22 -30.66 -3.22 -17.90
N ALA A 23 -29.61 -2.72 -18.56
CA ALA A 23 -28.27 -3.24 -18.42
C ALA A 23 -28.04 -3.23 -16.91
N LYS A 24 -27.95 -4.42 -16.30
CA LYS A 24 -27.74 -4.56 -14.87
C LYS A 24 -26.52 -3.69 -14.60
N HIS A 25 -26.71 -2.51 -14.01
CA HIS A 25 -25.63 -1.61 -13.66
C HIS A 25 -24.86 -2.34 -12.57
N SER A 26 -23.96 -3.23 -12.97
CA SER A 26 -23.04 -3.90 -12.08
C SER A 26 -22.26 -2.77 -11.45
N LEU A 27 -22.50 -2.55 -10.16
CA LEU A 27 -21.81 -1.55 -9.38
C LEU A 27 -20.31 -1.78 -9.60
N PRO A 28 -19.56 -0.77 -10.08
CA PRO A 28 -18.13 -0.93 -10.38
C PRO A 28 -17.33 -1.42 -9.17
N GLU A 29 -17.84 -1.18 -7.96
CA GLU A 29 -17.33 -1.73 -6.71
C GLU A 29 -17.31 -3.26 -6.68
N ILE A 30 -18.34 -3.93 -7.20
CA ILE A 30 -18.45 -5.39 -7.24
C ILE A 30 -17.45 -5.96 -8.26
N GLU A 31 -17.34 -5.35 -9.43
CA GLU A 31 -16.39 -5.77 -10.47
C GLU A 31 -14.96 -5.73 -9.94
N ILE A 32 -14.56 -4.64 -9.27
CA ILE A 32 -13.22 -4.49 -8.70
C ILE A 32 -12.98 -5.46 -7.54
N TYR A 33 -14.00 -5.72 -6.72
CA TYR A 33 -13.90 -6.72 -5.66
C TYR A 33 -13.72 -8.13 -6.23
N CYS A 34 -14.42 -8.49 -7.31
CA CYS A 34 -14.21 -9.76 -8.02
C CYS A 34 -12.78 -9.85 -8.56
N TYR A 35 -12.24 -8.80 -9.18
CA TYR A 35 -10.84 -8.76 -9.60
C TYR A 35 -9.87 -8.99 -8.44
N LEU A 36 -10.11 -8.38 -7.27
CA LEU A 36 -9.29 -8.56 -6.08
C LEU A 36 -9.28 -10.03 -5.60
N LEU A 37 -10.45 -10.68 -5.57
CA LEU A 37 -10.57 -12.08 -5.18
C LEU A 37 -9.86 -13.02 -6.16
N VAL A 38 -10.03 -12.79 -7.46
CA VAL A 38 -9.36 -13.59 -8.50
C VAL A 38 -7.84 -13.43 -8.39
N LEU A 39 -7.34 -12.21 -8.14
CA LEU A 39 -5.90 -11.99 -7.94
C LEU A 39 -5.38 -12.75 -6.72
N MET A 40 -6.10 -12.70 -5.60
CA MET A 40 -5.69 -13.42 -4.38
C MET A 40 -5.65 -14.93 -4.64
N PHE A 41 -6.68 -15.49 -5.29
CA PHE A 41 -6.72 -16.90 -5.67
C PHE A 41 -5.58 -17.31 -6.63
N LEU A 42 -5.28 -16.50 -7.64
CA LEU A 42 -4.19 -16.78 -8.59
C LEU A 42 -2.81 -16.74 -7.93
N ILE A 43 -2.60 -15.83 -6.98
CA ILE A 43 -1.38 -15.75 -6.18
C ILE A 43 -1.23 -17.01 -5.31
N ASP A 44 -2.31 -17.47 -4.68
CA ASP A 44 -2.32 -18.69 -3.86
C ASP A 44 -2.02 -19.94 -4.71
N GLN A 45 -2.54 -20.01 -5.94
CA GLN A 45 -2.26 -21.09 -6.91
C GLN A 45 -0.87 -20.96 -7.59
N LYS A 46 -0.06 -19.96 -7.22
CA LYS A 46 1.28 -19.66 -7.79
C LYS A 46 1.30 -19.43 -9.31
N LYS A 47 0.17 -19.05 -9.91
CA LYS A 47 0.07 -18.75 -11.34
C LYS A 47 0.39 -17.27 -11.63
N TYR A 48 1.67 -16.92 -11.53
CA TYR A 48 2.09 -15.51 -11.53
C TYR A 48 1.86 -14.78 -12.87
N ASN A 49 1.98 -15.47 -14.00
CA ASN A 49 1.77 -14.85 -15.32
C ASN A 49 0.31 -14.44 -15.56
N GLU A 50 -0.63 -15.32 -15.19
CA GLU A 50 -2.07 -15.03 -15.24
C GLU A 50 -2.45 -13.91 -14.27
N ALA A 51 -1.85 -13.92 -13.07
CA ALA A 51 -2.04 -12.86 -12.07
C ALA A 51 -1.51 -11.50 -12.58
N LYS A 52 -0.36 -11.46 -13.29
CA LYS A 52 0.19 -10.26 -13.90
C LYS A 52 -0.78 -9.67 -14.93
N ALA A 53 -1.30 -10.50 -15.84
CA ALA A 53 -2.28 -10.08 -16.84
C ALA A 53 -3.58 -9.56 -16.20
N CYS A 54 -4.16 -10.33 -15.26
CA CYS A 54 -5.35 -9.93 -14.53
C CYS A 54 -5.15 -8.59 -13.81
N SER A 55 -4.02 -8.43 -13.11
CA SER A 55 -3.74 -7.21 -12.35
C SER A 55 -3.59 -5.98 -13.24
N SER A 56 -2.95 -6.12 -14.42
CA SER A 56 -2.87 -5.03 -15.40
C SER A 56 -4.24 -4.64 -15.97
N ALA A 57 -5.12 -5.61 -16.23
CA ALA A 57 -6.48 -5.37 -16.69
C ALA A 57 -7.30 -4.63 -15.63
N SER A 58 -7.19 -5.03 -14.36
CA SER A 58 -7.87 -4.36 -13.24
C SER A 58 -7.46 -2.90 -13.10
N ILE A 59 -6.16 -2.59 -13.27
CA ILE A 59 -5.65 -1.21 -13.23
C ILE A 59 -6.15 -0.39 -14.44
N ALA A 60 -6.21 -0.99 -15.63
CA ALA A 60 -6.76 -0.32 -16.81
C ALA A 60 -8.26 0.01 -16.62
N ARG A 61 -9.03 -0.90 -16.02
CA ARG A 61 -10.44 -0.66 -15.66
C ARG A 61 -10.58 0.45 -14.62
N LEU A 62 -9.73 0.43 -13.59
CA LEU A 62 -9.77 1.39 -12.49
C LEU A 62 -9.57 2.84 -12.98
N LYS A 63 -8.74 3.07 -14.00
CA LYS A 63 -8.54 4.40 -14.58
C LYS A 63 -9.83 5.02 -15.13
N ASN A 64 -10.77 4.19 -15.59
CA ASN A 64 -12.04 4.63 -16.17
C ASN A 64 -13.15 4.83 -15.11
N ILE A 65 -12.89 4.48 -13.86
CA ILE A 65 -13.86 4.56 -12.77
C ILE A 65 -13.49 5.74 -11.86
N ASN A 66 -14.45 6.65 -11.64
CA ASN A 66 -14.22 7.92 -10.93
C ASN A 66 -14.96 8.00 -9.59
N ARG A 67 -15.23 6.87 -8.93
CA ARG A 67 -15.98 6.83 -7.67
C ARG A 67 -15.06 6.72 -6.45
N ARG A 68 -15.24 7.60 -5.46
CA ARG A 68 -14.48 7.59 -4.20
C ARG A 68 -14.68 6.32 -3.36
N THR A 69 -15.81 5.66 -3.49
CA THR A 69 -16.09 4.36 -2.82
C THR A 69 -15.10 3.28 -3.23
N VAL A 70 -14.55 3.40 -4.44
CA VAL A 70 -13.59 2.45 -5.02
C VAL A 70 -12.17 2.67 -4.50
N ASP A 71 -11.82 3.87 -4.02
CA ASP A 71 -10.44 4.23 -3.64
C ASP A 71 -9.86 3.29 -2.56
N VAL A 72 -10.70 2.82 -1.63
CA VAL A 72 -10.31 1.84 -0.60
C VAL A 72 -9.97 0.47 -1.21
N LEU A 73 -10.74 0.03 -2.21
CA LEU A 73 -10.48 -1.20 -2.95
C LEU A 73 -9.28 -1.05 -3.89
N ALA A 74 -9.16 0.11 -4.53
CA ALA A 74 -8.03 0.50 -5.37
C ALA A 74 -6.71 0.42 -4.62
N ALA A 75 -6.63 0.95 -3.39
CA ALA A 75 -5.45 0.87 -2.56
C ALA A 75 -4.97 -0.58 -2.33
N ARG A 76 -5.91 -1.51 -2.10
CA ARG A 76 -5.59 -2.94 -1.97
C ARG A 76 -5.18 -3.54 -3.30
N LEU A 77 -5.86 -3.18 -4.37
CA LEU A 77 -5.54 -3.63 -5.72
C LEU A 77 -4.13 -3.18 -6.15
N TYR A 78 -3.73 -1.94 -5.86
CA TYR A 78 -2.38 -1.43 -6.12
C TYR A 78 -1.30 -2.24 -5.40
N PHE A 79 -1.57 -2.65 -4.16
CA PHE A 79 -0.66 -3.50 -3.40
C PHE A 79 -0.47 -4.87 -4.06
N TYR A 80 -1.56 -5.55 -4.41
CA TYR A 80 -1.48 -6.85 -5.09
C TYR A 80 -0.91 -6.74 -6.51
N TYR A 81 -1.21 -5.65 -7.22
CA TYR A 81 -0.60 -5.33 -8.51
C TYR A 81 0.92 -5.26 -8.38
N SER A 82 1.46 -4.49 -7.42
CA SER A 82 2.90 -4.46 -7.18
C SER A 82 3.45 -5.82 -6.77
N LEU A 83 2.74 -6.59 -5.94
CA LEU A 83 3.18 -7.91 -5.49
C LEU A 83 3.31 -8.91 -6.64
N CYS A 84 2.36 -8.95 -7.59
CA CYS A 84 2.45 -9.81 -8.77
C CYS A 84 3.72 -9.51 -9.60
N TYR A 85 4.08 -8.23 -9.74
CA TYR A 85 5.29 -7.81 -10.46
C TYR A 85 6.57 -8.07 -9.65
N GLU A 86 6.51 -8.03 -8.32
CA GLU A 86 7.64 -8.46 -7.47
C GLU A 86 7.90 -9.96 -7.60
N LEU A 87 6.85 -10.78 -7.64
CA LEU A 87 6.97 -12.24 -7.75
C LEU A 87 7.47 -12.72 -9.11
N THR A 88 7.22 -11.93 -10.17
CA THR A 88 7.70 -12.21 -11.53
C THR A 88 9.08 -11.60 -11.81
N GLY A 89 9.56 -10.69 -10.98
CA GLY A 89 10.85 -10.01 -11.14
C GLY A 89 10.80 -8.75 -12.03
N ASP A 90 9.67 -8.46 -12.69
CA ASP A 90 9.51 -7.36 -13.64
C ASP A 90 9.15 -6.02 -12.98
N LEU A 91 9.66 -5.78 -11.77
CA LEU A 91 9.29 -4.63 -10.95
C LEU A 91 9.72 -3.28 -11.59
N ALA A 92 10.64 -3.27 -12.55
CA ALA A 92 11.08 -2.04 -13.21
C ALA A 92 10.02 -1.45 -14.14
N GLU A 93 9.25 -2.30 -14.83
CA GLU A 93 8.25 -1.91 -15.84
C GLU A 93 7.08 -1.13 -15.23
N ILE A 94 6.73 -1.48 -13.98
CA ILE A 94 5.56 -0.93 -13.29
C ILE A 94 5.74 0.52 -12.83
N ARG A 95 6.98 1.03 -12.79
CA ARG A 95 7.30 2.35 -12.19
C ARG A 95 6.59 3.49 -12.92
N GLY A 96 6.58 3.46 -14.26
CA GLY A 96 5.88 4.46 -15.07
C GLY A 96 4.38 4.47 -14.80
N ASN A 97 3.78 3.27 -14.70
CA ASN A 97 2.37 3.12 -14.37
C ASN A 97 2.06 3.65 -12.96
N LEU A 98 2.85 3.30 -11.95
CA LEU A 98 2.65 3.76 -10.57
C LEU A 98 2.79 5.29 -10.45
N LEU A 99 3.75 5.90 -11.14
CA LEU A 99 3.89 7.37 -11.19
C LEU A 99 2.67 8.04 -11.83
N SER A 100 2.14 7.46 -12.92
CA SER A 100 0.92 7.96 -13.57
C SER A 100 -0.29 7.87 -12.63
N LEU A 101 -0.45 6.75 -11.93
CA LEU A 101 -1.53 6.53 -10.97
C LEU A 101 -1.41 7.47 -9.78
N HIS A 102 -0.18 7.70 -9.28
CA HIS A 102 0.05 8.62 -8.17
C HIS A 102 -0.35 10.04 -8.55
N ARG A 103 0.01 10.52 -9.75
CA ARG A 103 -0.43 11.84 -10.25
C ARG A 103 -1.96 11.94 -10.34
N ILE A 104 -2.62 10.89 -10.83
CA ILE A 104 -4.09 10.85 -10.88
C ILE A 104 -4.69 10.91 -9.46
N ALA A 105 -4.13 10.15 -8.51
CA ALA A 105 -4.59 10.16 -7.11
C ALA A 105 -4.37 11.54 -6.44
N THR A 106 -3.27 12.23 -6.75
CA THR A 106 -3.03 13.63 -6.30
C THR A 106 -4.08 14.58 -6.86
N LEU A 107 -4.41 14.49 -8.15
CA LEU A 107 -5.44 15.33 -8.78
C LEU A 107 -6.85 15.04 -8.25
N ARG A 108 -7.13 13.80 -7.87
CA ARG A 108 -8.43 13.40 -7.29
C ARG A 108 -8.56 13.70 -5.79
N HIS A 109 -7.47 14.15 -5.16
CA HIS A 109 -7.37 14.29 -3.70
C HIS A 109 -7.70 12.98 -2.95
N ASP A 110 -7.29 11.84 -3.50
CA ASP A 110 -7.40 10.54 -2.82
C ASP A 110 -6.17 10.33 -1.92
N GLU A 111 -6.33 10.65 -0.63
CA GLU A 111 -5.26 10.51 0.38
C GLU A 111 -4.80 9.05 0.54
N LEU A 112 -5.73 8.10 0.52
CA LEU A 112 -5.42 6.68 0.72
C LEU A 112 -4.64 6.09 -0.47
N GLY A 113 -5.08 6.41 -1.68
CA GLY A 113 -4.38 6.04 -2.91
C GLY A 113 -2.99 6.67 -2.99
N GLN A 114 -2.86 7.95 -2.63
CA GLN A 114 -1.57 8.64 -2.59
C GLN A 114 -0.58 7.97 -1.64
N GLU A 115 -0.97 7.72 -0.39
CA GLU A 115 -0.11 7.07 0.62
C GLU A 115 0.34 5.68 0.16
N THR A 116 -0.60 4.87 -0.34
CA THR A 116 -0.30 3.50 -0.78
C THR A 116 0.63 3.49 -2.00
N LEU A 117 0.35 4.31 -3.01
CA LEU A 117 1.18 4.42 -4.22
C LEU A 117 2.56 4.97 -3.89
N LEU A 118 2.68 5.95 -2.99
CA LEU A 118 3.99 6.44 -2.55
C LEU A 118 4.81 5.33 -1.90
N ASN A 119 4.20 4.56 -0.97
CA ASN A 119 4.87 3.45 -0.32
C ASN A 119 5.35 2.37 -1.30
N LEU A 120 4.54 2.07 -2.33
CA LEU A 120 4.91 1.12 -3.38
C LEU A 120 6.06 1.64 -4.25
N LEU A 121 6.02 2.93 -4.61
CA LEU A 121 7.11 3.59 -5.34
C LEU A 121 8.41 3.58 -4.53
N LEU A 122 8.38 3.95 -3.25
CA LEU A 122 9.55 3.91 -2.38
C LEU A 122 10.11 2.49 -2.30
N ARG A 123 9.26 1.48 -2.09
CA ARG A 123 9.67 0.07 -2.08
C ARG A 123 10.36 -0.33 -3.40
N ASN A 124 9.82 0.09 -4.53
CA ASN A 124 10.40 -0.13 -5.86
C ASN A 124 11.80 0.48 -5.98
N TYR A 125 11.98 1.76 -5.59
CA TYR A 125 13.30 2.40 -5.63
C TYR A 125 14.30 1.74 -4.68
N LEU A 126 13.88 1.35 -3.48
CA LEU A 126 14.73 0.66 -2.52
C LEU A 126 15.16 -0.73 -3.02
N HIS A 127 14.30 -1.43 -3.76
CA HIS A 127 14.64 -2.73 -4.35
C HIS A 127 15.76 -2.61 -5.40
N TYR A 128 15.77 -1.53 -6.18
CA TYR A 128 16.78 -1.26 -7.20
C TYR A 128 17.95 -0.39 -6.73
N ASN A 129 18.09 -0.15 -5.41
CA ASN A 129 19.12 0.71 -4.81
C ASN A 129 19.14 2.16 -5.35
N LEU A 130 18.02 2.67 -5.84
CA LEU A 130 17.89 4.02 -6.41
C LEU A 130 17.54 5.05 -5.33
N TYR A 131 18.42 5.23 -4.34
CA TYR A 131 18.16 6.03 -3.14
C TYR A 131 17.99 7.53 -3.43
N ASP A 132 18.81 8.10 -4.31
CA ASP A 132 18.71 9.53 -4.68
C ASP A 132 17.39 9.88 -5.37
N GLN A 133 16.86 8.93 -6.17
CA GLN A 133 15.58 9.12 -6.84
C GLN A 133 14.42 9.01 -5.85
N ALA A 134 14.50 8.06 -4.90
CA ALA A 134 13.52 7.94 -3.82
C ALA A 134 13.43 9.23 -3.00
N GLU A 135 14.58 9.83 -2.70
CA GLU A 135 14.67 11.09 -1.96
C GLU A 135 14.05 12.26 -2.73
N LYS A 136 14.41 12.41 -4.01
CA LYS A 136 13.85 13.47 -4.87
C LYS A 136 12.34 13.33 -5.07
N LEU A 137 11.83 12.10 -5.07
CA LEU A 137 10.40 11.85 -5.13
C LEU A 137 9.75 12.24 -3.79
N ARG A 138 10.34 11.83 -2.67
CA ARG A 138 9.88 12.19 -1.32
C ARG A 138 9.81 13.70 -1.13
N SER A 139 10.85 14.44 -1.52
CA SER A 139 10.92 15.89 -1.32
C SER A 139 9.82 16.66 -2.05
N LYS A 140 9.25 16.07 -3.11
CA LYS A 140 8.17 16.64 -3.93
C LYS A 140 6.79 16.06 -3.58
N ALA A 141 6.74 14.92 -2.89
CA ALA A 141 5.49 14.33 -2.46
C ALA A 141 4.86 15.22 -1.37
N PRO A 142 3.52 15.36 -1.35
CA PRO A 142 2.84 16.05 -0.27
C PRO A 142 3.25 15.41 1.06
N ARG A 143 3.62 16.23 2.04
CA ARG A 143 3.90 15.73 3.39
C ARG A 143 2.58 15.20 3.94
N PHE A 144 2.54 13.89 4.19
CA PHE A 144 1.50 13.30 5.00
C PHE A 144 1.75 13.77 6.42
N GLU A 145 1.17 14.92 6.77
CA GLU A 145 1.10 15.34 8.15
C GLU A 145 0.34 14.24 8.88
N ALA A 146 1.01 13.59 9.82
CA ALA A 146 0.30 12.92 10.89
C ALA A 146 -0.54 14.02 11.53
N HIS A 147 -1.81 14.12 11.14
CA HIS A 147 -2.79 14.89 11.90
C HIS A 147 -2.54 14.52 13.34
N SER A 148 -2.19 15.55 14.13
CA SER A 148 -1.63 15.40 15.45
C SER A 148 -2.43 14.39 16.27
N ASN A 149 -1.76 13.77 17.24
CA ASN A 149 -2.27 12.78 18.19
C ASN A 149 -3.55 13.18 18.98
N GLN A 150 -4.32 14.18 18.56
CA GLN A 150 -5.50 14.71 19.22
C GLN A 150 -6.78 14.73 18.36
N GLN A 151 -6.71 14.63 17.02
CA GLN A 151 -7.91 14.59 16.16
C GLN A 151 -8.31 13.20 15.64
N ALA A 152 -7.44 12.19 15.78
CA ALA A 152 -7.73 10.81 15.38
C ALA A 152 -8.83 10.12 16.23
N SER A 153 -9.26 10.71 17.35
CA SER A 153 -10.29 10.12 18.21
C SER A 153 -11.73 10.58 17.95
N ARG A 154 -12.00 11.53 17.06
CA ARG A 154 -13.37 12.05 16.90
C ARG A 154 -13.74 12.42 15.47
N LYS A 155 -13.83 11.41 14.60
CA LYS A 155 -14.88 11.39 13.56
C LYS A 155 -15.25 9.97 13.19
N LEU A 156 -15.83 9.30 14.18
CA LEU A 156 -16.97 8.39 13.99
C LEU A 156 -16.78 7.23 13.00
N LEU A 157 -15.78 6.36 13.20
CA LEU A 157 -16.02 4.92 13.06
C LEU A 157 -14.89 4.07 13.68
N HIS A 158 -15.06 3.78 14.96
CA HIS A 158 -14.47 2.65 15.69
C HIS A 158 -14.82 1.27 15.08
N LEU A 159 -15.46 1.21 13.90
CA LEU A 159 -15.87 -0.03 13.21
C LEU A 159 -15.20 -0.26 11.84
N LEU A 160 -14.37 0.67 11.35
CA LEU A 160 -13.53 0.48 10.15
C LEU A 160 -12.03 0.68 10.48
N SER A 161 -11.68 0.61 11.76
CA SER A 161 -10.39 0.96 12.36
C SER A 161 -9.31 -0.13 12.19
N LEU A 162 -9.11 -0.69 10.98
CA LEU A 162 -8.13 -1.78 10.83
C LEU A 162 -7.18 -1.78 9.63
N THR A 163 -7.35 -1.00 8.55
CA THR A 163 -6.55 -1.38 7.34
C THR A 163 -5.91 -0.32 6.45
N SER A 164 -5.91 0.98 6.74
CA SER A 164 -5.22 1.92 5.84
C SER A 164 -4.33 2.95 6.52
N SER A 165 -4.84 4.06 7.03
CA SER A 165 -3.99 5.22 7.33
C SER A 165 -2.82 4.99 8.31
N PRO A 166 -2.99 4.43 9.54
CA PRO A 166 -1.86 4.30 10.47
C PRO A 166 -0.82 3.26 10.02
N VAL A 167 -1.27 2.20 9.34
CA VAL A 167 -0.38 1.12 8.86
C VAL A 167 0.42 1.59 7.65
N GLN A 168 -0.19 2.37 6.75
CA GLN A 168 0.51 2.97 5.61
C GLN A 168 1.52 4.02 6.07
N PHE A 169 1.16 4.86 7.03
CA PHE A 169 2.08 5.81 7.64
C PHE A 169 3.28 5.11 8.32
N CYS A 170 3.03 4.00 9.03
CA CYS A 170 4.08 3.18 9.64
C CYS A 170 5.06 2.61 8.59
N ARG A 171 4.55 2.13 7.45
CA ARG A 171 5.38 1.66 6.32
C ARG A 171 6.19 2.80 5.70
N TYR A 172 5.57 3.97 5.54
CA TYR A 172 6.23 5.17 5.04
C TYR A 172 7.41 5.57 5.94
N LEU A 173 7.19 5.66 7.26
CA LEU A 173 8.25 5.96 8.23
C LEU A 173 9.39 4.95 8.18
N PHE A 174 9.08 3.66 7.98
CA PHE A 174 10.10 2.64 7.84
C PHE A 174 10.97 2.83 6.58
N TYR A 175 10.36 3.08 5.42
CA TYR A 175 11.13 3.36 4.20
C TYR A 175 11.92 4.67 4.30
N LEU A 176 11.32 5.69 4.92
CA LEU A 176 11.97 6.95 5.20
C LEU A 176 13.22 6.77 6.07
N GLY A 177 13.09 6.02 7.18
CA GLY A 177 14.21 5.71 8.06
C GLY A 177 15.33 4.97 7.34
N LYS A 178 15.00 4.03 6.44
CA LYS A 178 16.00 3.34 5.61
C LYS A 178 16.75 4.29 4.68
N ILE A 179 16.03 5.18 3.97
CA ILE A 179 16.65 6.15 3.05
C ILE A 179 17.60 7.06 3.81
N ARG A 180 17.14 7.63 4.94
CA ARG A 180 17.96 8.52 5.79
C ARG A 180 19.18 7.84 6.38
N THR A 181 19.05 6.57 6.78
CA THR A 181 20.19 5.77 7.27
C THR A 181 21.28 5.67 6.21
N ILE A 182 20.91 5.47 4.95
CA ILE A 182 21.85 5.34 3.84
C ILE A 182 22.48 6.70 3.48
N GLN A 183 21.74 7.79 3.68
CA GLN A 183 22.21 9.16 3.51
C GLN A 183 23.06 9.69 4.68
N LEU A 184 23.40 8.84 5.65
CA LEU A 184 24.18 9.18 6.84
C LEU A 184 23.45 10.12 7.84
N GLU A 185 22.15 10.32 7.69
CA GLU A 185 21.31 11.11 8.61
C GLU A 185 20.82 10.24 9.78
N TYR A 186 21.74 9.74 10.60
CA TYR A 186 21.43 8.71 11.60
C TYR A 186 20.51 9.17 12.73
N THR A 187 20.59 10.43 13.15
CA THR A 187 19.73 11.00 14.22
C THR A 187 18.26 10.97 13.81
N ASP A 188 17.95 11.53 12.64
CA ASP A 188 16.59 11.57 12.10
C ASP A 188 16.08 10.17 11.74
N ALA A 189 16.97 9.32 11.21
CA ALA A 189 16.64 7.94 10.87
C ALA A 189 16.22 7.15 12.11
N LYS A 190 16.95 7.30 13.24
CA LYS A 190 16.62 6.67 14.52
C LYS A 190 15.22 7.06 14.98
N GLU A 191 14.88 8.35 14.96
CA GLU A 191 13.54 8.81 15.36
C GLU A 191 12.44 8.22 14.48
N CYS A 192 12.61 8.25 13.16
CA CYS A 192 11.65 7.68 12.21
C CYS A 192 11.42 6.18 12.45
N LEU A 193 12.51 5.41 12.64
CA LEU A 193 12.44 3.97 12.88
C LEU A 193 11.81 3.62 14.23
N LEU A 194 12.09 4.39 15.29
CA LEU A 194 11.46 4.20 16.59
C LEU A 194 9.98 4.54 16.57
N GLN A 195 9.59 5.61 15.86
CA GLN A 195 8.19 5.93 15.64
C GLN A 195 7.47 4.82 14.84
N ALA A 196 8.11 4.29 13.80
CA ALA A 196 7.57 3.17 13.03
C ALA A 196 7.36 1.92 13.92
N ALA A 197 8.35 1.56 14.75
CA ALA A 197 8.28 0.41 15.64
C ALA A 197 7.16 0.54 16.70
N ARG A 198 6.90 1.76 17.20
CA ARG A 198 5.81 2.04 18.16
C ARG A 198 4.43 2.00 17.51
N LYS A 199 4.30 2.49 16.27
CA LYS A 199 3.02 2.51 15.53
C LYS A 199 2.67 1.18 14.87
N ALA A 200 3.61 0.22 14.83
CA ALA A 200 3.38 -1.08 14.22
C ALA A 200 2.38 -1.93 15.04
N PRO A 201 1.40 -2.59 14.40
CA PRO A 201 0.43 -3.42 15.09
C PRO A 201 1.07 -4.65 15.73
N ILE A 202 0.51 -5.10 16.87
CA ILE A 202 1.06 -6.22 17.65
C ILE A 202 1.08 -7.52 16.83
N ALA A 203 0.09 -7.73 15.95
CA ALA A 203 -0.02 -8.90 15.09
C ALA A 203 1.10 -8.99 14.02
N ALA A 204 1.73 -7.88 13.63
CA ALA A 204 2.74 -7.84 12.58
C ALA A 204 4.17 -8.07 13.13
N LEU A 205 4.41 -9.25 13.70
CA LEU A 205 5.69 -9.59 14.32
C LEU A 205 6.88 -9.41 13.37
N GLY A 206 6.78 -9.88 12.13
CA GLY A 206 7.88 -9.78 11.14
C GLY A 206 8.26 -8.35 10.80
N PHE A 207 7.28 -7.45 10.67
CA PHE A 207 7.54 -6.03 10.43
C PHE A 207 8.21 -5.37 11.64
N ARG A 208 7.73 -5.66 12.86
CA ARG A 208 8.34 -5.16 14.10
C ARG A 208 9.78 -5.63 14.28
N VAL A 209 10.05 -6.91 14.01
CA VAL A 209 11.41 -7.47 13.99
C VAL A 209 12.28 -6.65 13.04
N GLN A 210 11.81 -6.39 11.82
CA GLN A 210 12.60 -5.66 10.83
C GLN A 210 12.85 -4.20 11.24
N CYS A 211 11.85 -3.49 11.78
CA CYS A 211 12.05 -2.14 12.32
C CYS A 211 13.08 -2.13 13.45
N ASN A 212 13.02 -3.09 14.37
CA ASN A 212 13.96 -3.20 15.49
C ASN A 212 15.38 -3.49 15.01
N LYS A 213 15.56 -4.37 14.01
CA LYS A 213 16.87 -4.63 13.40
C LYS A 213 17.50 -3.34 12.85
N TRP A 214 16.75 -2.57 12.07
CA TRP A 214 17.22 -1.28 11.57
C TRP A 214 17.48 -0.27 12.68
N ALA A 215 16.61 -0.17 13.69
CA ALA A 215 16.80 0.73 14.82
C ALA A 215 18.07 0.40 15.62
N ILE A 216 18.39 -0.88 15.81
CA ILE A 216 19.64 -1.32 16.47
C ILE A 216 20.85 -0.92 15.62
N ILE A 217 20.84 -1.19 14.31
CA ILE A 217 21.95 -0.82 13.42
C ILE A 217 22.21 0.69 13.50
N VAL A 218 21.17 1.53 13.38
CA VAL A 218 21.33 2.99 13.41
C VAL A 218 21.87 3.47 14.77
N ARG A 219 21.43 2.88 15.88
CA ARG A 219 21.98 3.20 17.21
C ARG A 219 23.46 2.84 17.34
N LEU A 220 23.84 1.66 16.85
CA LEU A 220 25.25 1.25 16.82
C LEU A 220 26.10 2.19 15.96
N LEU A 221 25.58 2.65 14.82
CA LEU A 221 26.26 3.63 13.96
C LEU A 221 26.41 5.02 14.62
N LEU A 222 25.49 5.39 15.51
CA LEU A 222 25.60 6.59 16.34
C LEU A 222 26.56 6.43 17.54
N GLY A 223 27.07 5.22 17.78
CA GLY A 223 27.85 4.90 18.98
C GLY A 223 27.01 4.75 20.25
N GLU A 224 25.69 4.69 20.14
CA GLU A 224 24.79 4.47 21.27
C GLU A 224 24.51 2.96 21.47
N ILE A 225 24.72 2.47 22.69
CA ILE A 225 24.44 1.08 23.02
C ILE A 225 22.91 0.90 23.24
N PRO A 226 22.24 0.02 22.47
CA PRO A 226 20.83 -0.28 22.68
C PRO A 226 20.58 -1.07 23.96
N GLU A 227 19.49 -0.76 24.67
CA GLU A 227 19.08 -1.49 25.88
C GLU A 227 18.84 -2.99 25.62
N ARG A 228 19.25 -3.83 26.58
CA ARG A 228 19.06 -5.30 26.53
C ARG A 228 17.58 -5.71 26.45
N THR A 229 16.67 -4.88 26.98
CA THR A 229 15.21 -5.06 26.93
C THR A 229 14.66 -5.13 25.50
N VAL A 230 15.32 -4.46 24.53
CA VAL A 230 14.91 -4.44 23.12
C VAL A 230 15.07 -5.83 22.49
N PHE A 231 16.08 -6.59 22.91
CA PHE A 231 16.39 -7.93 22.37
C PHE A 231 15.54 -9.04 22.97
N MET A 232 15.00 -8.84 24.18
CA MET A 232 14.28 -9.83 24.97
C MET A 232 12.74 -9.76 24.83
N GLN A 233 12.24 -9.07 23.81
CA GLN A 233 10.79 -8.99 23.58
C GLN A 233 10.25 -10.35 23.11
N LYS A 234 9.15 -10.80 23.76
CA LYS A 234 8.49 -12.08 23.48
C LYS A 234 8.22 -12.26 21.98
N GLY A 235 8.79 -13.31 21.39
CA GLY A 235 8.63 -13.66 19.97
C GLY A 235 9.65 -13.07 19.00
N MET A 236 10.54 -12.15 19.43
CA MET A 236 11.55 -11.52 18.55
C MET A 236 13.00 -11.93 18.84
N GLU A 237 13.24 -12.62 19.95
CA GLU A 237 14.56 -13.02 20.44
C GLU A 237 15.39 -13.80 19.41
N LYS A 238 14.79 -14.82 18.77
CA LYS A 238 15.49 -15.64 17.76
C LYS A 238 16.03 -14.82 16.59
N ALA A 239 15.27 -13.82 16.15
CA ALA A 239 15.64 -13.00 14.99
C ALA A 239 16.62 -11.86 15.35
N LEU A 240 16.69 -11.47 16.62
CA LEU A 240 17.54 -10.40 17.14
C LEU A 240 18.86 -10.92 17.73
N ARG A 241 18.99 -12.23 17.98
CA ARG A 241 20.20 -12.85 18.53
C ARG A 241 21.51 -12.47 17.80
N PRO A 242 21.60 -12.48 16.45
CA PRO A 242 22.82 -12.05 15.77
C PRO A 242 23.17 -10.58 16.02
N TYR A 243 22.16 -9.71 16.16
CA TYR A 243 22.35 -8.29 16.45
C TYR A 243 22.76 -8.05 17.90
N PHE A 244 22.31 -8.91 18.83
CA PHE A 244 22.76 -8.89 20.21
C PHE A 244 24.24 -9.26 20.32
N GLU A 245 24.68 -10.31 19.61
CA GLU A 245 26.09 -10.70 19.55
C GLU A 245 26.97 -9.58 18.97
N LEU A 246 26.52 -8.93 17.88
CA LEU A 246 27.20 -7.74 17.33
C LEU A 246 27.32 -6.60 18.34
N THR A 247 26.27 -6.34 19.12
CA THR A 247 26.29 -5.29 20.17
C THR A 247 27.28 -5.63 21.29
N ASN A 248 27.41 -6.92 21.65
CA ASN A 248 28.38 -7.35 22.65
C ASN A 248 29.82 -7.21 22.16
N VAL A 249 30.08 -7.52 20.88
CA VAL A 249 31.40 -7.30 20.29
C VAL A 249 31.73 -5.80 20.27
N SER A 250 30.80 -4.93 19.86
CA SER A 250 31.05 -3.48 19.88
C SER A 250 31.30 -2.94 21.29
N LEU A 251 30.62 -3.49 22.30
CA LEU A 251 30.86 -3.18 23.72
C LEU A 251 32.28 -3.56 24.14
N SER A 252 32.70 -4.80 23.86
CA SER A 252 34.06 -5.26 24.19
C SER A 252 35.14 -4.44 23.50
N LEU A 253 34.91 -3.99 22.25
CA LEU A 253 35.83 -3.11 21.55
C LEU A 253 35.88 -1.71 22.17
N SER A 254 34.74 -1.15 22.58
CA SER A 254 34.73 0.14 23.28
C SER A 254 35.45 0.10 24.63
N GLU A 255 35.39 -1.02 25.35
CA GLU A 255 36.14 -1.24 26.59
C GLU A 255 37.64 -1.49 26.36
N LEU A 256 38.04 -1.94 25.17
CA LEU A 256 39.45 -2.22 24.81
C LEU A 256 40.17 -0.99 24.24
N ILE A 257 39.41 0.00 23.75
CA ILE A 257 39.93 1.24 23.16
C ILE A 257 40.03 2.36 24.22
N LEU A 258 39.37 2.21 25.37
CA LEU A 258 39.47 3.11 26.52
C LEU A 258 40.58 2.67 27.49
#